data_AF-A0A6A6KY88-F1
#
_entry.id   AF-A0A6A6KY88-F1
#
_cell.length_a   1.000
_cell.length_b   1.000
_cell.length_c   1.000
_cell.angle_alpha   90.00
_cell.angle_beta   90.00
_cell.angle_gamma   90.00
#
_symmetry.space_group_name_H-M   'P 1'
#
loop_
_entity.id
_entity.type
_entity.pdbx_description
1 polymer ?
#
loop_
_entity_poly.entity_id
_entity_poly.type
_entity_poly.pdbx_seq_one_letter_code
_entity_poly.pdbx_strand_id
1 'polypeptide(L)'
;MSDRLSQKLLTEILSRLPVKSLLKCRCVSKSWYSLITNPSFIAHHLEKTAPRNSGLLIFRYSTTAELDTESDNVRYFLYSDEGFPENPVEELDCPFKGVKRFVNIVGSCNGVFCLSDNVGGINTYRAALWNPSVRKIVKIHFPKVNYTSKGPFIHSLGFGFDSTTDDYKLVRVVYLKDSTLNYNEFPPLVEIYSLRSRGWRKVDNNLKYVMREGSTSAFLNGACHWVATKEDGISEVIVSFALGEEVFGEMEVPDCLVNKYIFMDIAVFDGSLLLVPFMKFTTERCFSVWIMKKYGVPGSWTKLFNISHLEWIRRLVAFRQNGKVLLAKVDGELVFYDPKTEEISATEILGNTRSFYLDTLVESLVLLDEANEFAEEEASEDDGTNGVSKEPSSSPDGVDKDLQKISEGKKNANSPMILNEANEIFEEVAPSSNSTIDKANEESKEEAQGESISTE
;
A
#
# COMPACT_ATOMS: atom_id res chain seq x y z
N MET A 1 16.19 5.50 55.98
CA MET A 1 15.07 6.08 55.21
C MET A 1 15.17 5.53 53.80
N SER A 2 14.16 4.81 53.31
CA SER A 2 14.13 4.34 51.93
C SER A 2 12.90 4.95 51.27
N ASP A 3 13.06 6.15 50.73
CA ASP A 3 12.09 6.81 49.84
C ASP A 3 12.09 6.12 48.47
N ARG A 4 11.84 4.81 48.45
CA ARG A 4 11.68 4.06 47.21
C ARG A 4 10.22 4.11 46.81
N LEU A 5 9.95 4.87 45.76
CA LEU A 5 8.69 4.82 45.03
C LEU A 5 8.34 3.34 44.74
N SER A 6 7.12 2.91 45.05
CA SER A 6 6.72 1.52 44.82
C SER A 6 6.80 1.20 43.31
N GLN A 7 7.14 -0.05 42.98
CA GLN A 7 7.30 -0.47 41.58
C GLN A 7 6.00 -0.27 40.77
N LYS A 8 4.84 -0.41 41.43
CA LYS A 8 3.52 -0.10 40.86
C LYS A 8 3.35 1.38 40.53
N LEU A 9 3.71 2.26 41.45
CA LEU A 9 3.61 3.70 41.24
C LEU A 9 4.59 4.18 40.16
N LEU A 10 5.80 3.61 40.12
CA LEU A 10 6.75 3.87 39.04
C LEU A 10 6.19 3.47 37.67
N THR A 11 5.61 2.27 37.58
CA THR A 11 4.98 1.76 36.36
C THR A 11 3.87 2.70 35.89
N GLU A 12 3.02 3.16 36.81
CA GLU A 12 1.93 4.07 36.47
C GLU A 12 2.45 5.44 35.99
N ILE A 13 3.48 6.00 36.63
CA ILE A 13 4.09 7.27 36.20
C ILE A 13 4.70 7.12 34.81
N LEU A 14 5.54 6.11 34.60
CA LEU A 14 6.22 5.89 33.31
C LEU A 14 5.22 5.60 32.20
N SER A 15 4.16 4.84 32.45
CA SER A 15 3.12 4.52 31.46
C SER A 15 2.39 5.74 30.88
N ARG A 16 2.52 6.91 31.51
CA ARG A 16 1.90 8.17 31.06
C ARG A 16 2.85 9.04 30.23
N LEU A 17 4.13 8.69 30.17
CA LEU A 17 5.13 9.47 29.46
C LEU A 17 5.10 9.18 27.94
N PRO A 18 5.39 10.18 27.09
CA PRO A 18 5.60 9.96 25.66
C PRO A 18 6.75 8.99 25.40
N VAL A 19 6.74 8.31 24.25
CA VAL A 19 7.76 7.31 23.88
C VAL A 19 9.16 7.93 23.92
N LYS A 20 9.34 9.13 23.35
CA LYS A 20 10.63 9.84 23.35
C LYS A 20 11.19 10.06 24.75
N SER A 21 10.33 10.33 25.74
CA SER A 21 10.74 10.48 27.14
C SER A 21 11.12 9.13 27.75
N LEU A 22 10.34 8.08 27.48
CA LEU A 22 10.63 6.72 27.94
C LEU A 22 11.97 6.20 27.42
N LEU A 23 12.29 6.47 26.15
CA LEU A 23 13.58 6.12 25.57
C LEU A 23 14.76 6.76 26.33
N LYS A 24 14.63 8.01 26.78
CA LYS A 24 15.64 8.67 27.63
C LYS A 24 15.67 8.08 29.05
N CYS A 25 14.50 7.75 29.60
CA CYS A 25 14.36 7.15 30.93
C CYS A 25 15.07 5.79 31.07
N ARG A 26 15.28 5.05 29.97
CA ARG A 26 16.08 3.81 29.95
C ARG A 26 17.51 4.01 30.44
N CYS A 27 18.08 5.21 30.28
CA CYS A 27 19.45 5.51 30.70
C CYS A 27 19.57 5.88 32.19
N VAL A 28 18.45 6.03 32.91
CA VAL A 28 18.45 6.49 34.32
C VAL A 28 18.91 5.39 35.27
N SER A 29 18.45 4.15 35.08
CA SER A 29 18.86 2.99 35.90
C SER A 29 18.54 1.66 35.22
N LYS A 30 19.22 0.58 35.66
CA LYS A 30 18.93 -0.79 35.20
C LYS A 30 17.49 -1.23 35.47
N SER A 31 16.91 -0.80 36.60
CA SER A 31 15.52 -1.12 36.94
C SER A 31 14.53 -0.43 36.01
N TRP A 32 14.80 0.82 35.60
CA TRP A 32 13.94 1.56 34.66
C TRP A 32 14.07 0.99 33.26
N TYR A 33 15.30 0.68 32.83
CA TYR A 33 15.55 -0.04 31.59
C TYR A 33 14.71 -1.33 31.54
N SER A 34 14.88 -2.22 32.53
CA SER A 34 14.19 -3.51 32.57
C SER A 34 12.67 -3.40 32.64
N LEU A 35 12.13 -2.34 33.24
CA LEU A 35 10.70 -2.09 33.29
C LEU A 35 10.17 -1.63 31.93
N ILE A 36 10.85 -0.68 31.28
CA ILE A 36 10.42 -0.09 30.01
C ILE A 36 10.53 -1.09 28.85
N THR A 37 11.52 -1.98 28.89
CA THR A 37 11.70 -3.05 27.89
C THR A 37 10.82 -4.27 28.15
N ASN A 38 10.13 -4.33 29.29
CA ASN A 38 9.27 -5.47 29.59
C ASN A 38 8.06 -5.53 28.63
N PRO A 39 7.76 -6.67 27.99
CA PRO A 39 6.63 -6.79 27.06
C PRO A 39 5.27 -6.38 27.66
N SER A 40 5.01 -6.72 28.92
CA SER A 40 3.77 -6.32 29.60
C SER A 40 3.70 -4.81 29.84
N PHE A 41 4.83 -4.14 30.08
CA PHE A 41 4.88 -2.68 30.15
C PHE A 41 4.60 -2.04 28.79
N ILE A 42 5.21 -2.58 27.72
CA ILE A 42 5.01 -2.10 26.35
C ILE A 42 3.54 -2.21 25.95
N ALA A 43 2.92 -3.36 26.19
CA ALA A 43 1.49 -3.58 25.93
C ALA A 43 0.62 -2.60 26.73
N HIS A 44 0.89 -2.46 28.04
CA HIS A 44 0.14 -1.55 28.90
C HIS A 44 0.30 -0.07 28.52
N HIS A 45 1.49 0.33 28.07
CA HIS A 45 1.75 1.67 27.56
C HIS A 45 0.99 1.92 26.26
N LEU A 46 1.01 0.96 25.33
CA LEU A 46 0.30 1.03 24.07
C LEU A 46 -1.23 1.15 24.26
N GLU A 47 -1.82 0.37 25.16
CA GLU A 47 -3.25 0.48 25.51
C GLU A 47 -3.64 1.89 25.97
N LYS A 48 -2.71 2.59 26.63
CA LYS A 48 -2.91 3.97 27.10
C LYS A 48 -2.62 5.02 26.02
N THR A 49 -1.68 4.78 25.10
CA THR A 49 -1.31 5.77 24.07
C THR A 49 -2.14 5.67 22.80
N ALA A 50 -2.52 4.46 22.37
CA ALA A 50 -3.29 4.27 21.14
C ALA A 50 -4.60 5.10 21.11
N PRO A 51 -5.39 5.21 22.20
CA PRO A 51 -6.59 6.05 22.20
C PRO A 51 -6.32 7.55 22.30
N ARG A 52 -5.14 7.96 22.79
CA ARG A 52 -4.86 9.38 23.06
C ARG A 52 -4.58 10.18 21.79
N ASN A 53 -4.19 9.49 20.71
CA ASN A 53 -3.66 10.07 19.47
C ASN A 53 -2.42 10.94 19.76
N SER A 54 -1.26 10.63 19.15
CA SER A 54 -0.05 11.43 19.34
C SER A 54 -0.19 12.86 18.77
N GLY A 55 -1.20 13.08 17.92
CA GLY A 55 -1.34 14.29 17.10
C GLY A 55 -0.31 14.35 15.96
N LEU A 56 0.49 13.29 15.79
CA LEU A 56 1.50 13.17 14.76
C LEU A 56 0.96 12.38 13.57
N LEU A 57 1.28 12.87 12.38
CA LEU A 57 1.07 12.19 11.12
C LEU A 57 2.40 11.69 10.60
N ILE A 58 2.39 10.51 9.98
CA ILE A 58 3.48 10.04 9.15
C ILE A 58 3.11 10.25 7.68
N PHE A 59 3.95 11.00 6.97
CA PHE A 59 3.79 11.25 5.56
C PHE A 59 4.93 10.61 4.77
N ARG A 60 4.58 9.85 3.73
CA ARG A 60 5.55 9.22 2.84
C ARG A 60 5.15 9.47 1.39
N TYR A 61 6.14 9.82 0.56
CA TYR A 61 5.98 9.92 -0.89
C TYR A 61 7.33 9.78 -1.59
N SER A 62 7.28 9.52 -2.89
CA SER A 62 8.44 9.50 -3.79
C SER A 62 8.40 10.70 -4.70
N THR A 63 9.52 11.40 -4.87
CA THR A 63 9.62 12.54 -5.80
C THR A 63 9.92 12.10 -7.24
N THR A 64 10.14 10.80 -7.48
CA THR A 64 10.35 10.23 -8.81
C THR A 64 9.07 10.16 -9.65
N ALA A 65 9.23 10.15 -10.97
CA ALA A 65 8.13 9.93 -11.90
C ALA A 65 7.52 8.52 -11.75
N GLU A 66 6.28 8.33 -12.20
CA GLU A 66 5.54 7.06 -12.01
C GLU A 66 6.24 5.81 -12.58
N LEU A 67 7.01 5.98 -13.66
CA LEU A 67 7.68 4.89 -14.37
C LEU A 67 9.07 4.56 -13.81
N ASP A 68 9.58 5.39 -12.89
CA ASP A 68 10.89 5.18 -12.32
C ASP A 68 10.80 4.29 -11.08
N THR A 69 11.49 3.16 -11.13
CA THR A 69 11.50 2.16 -10.06
C THR A 69 12.58 2.43 -9.00
N GLU A 70 13.42 3.44 -9.19
CA GLU A 70 14.47 3.80 -8.24
C GLU A 70 13.90 4.45 -6.97
N SER A 71 14.40 4.01 -5.82
CA SER A 71 13.92 4.44 -4.49
C SER A 71 14.76 5.51 -3.82
N ASP A 72 15.79 6.03 -4.49
CA ASP A 72 16.71 7.04 -3.94
C ASP A 72 16.02 8.37 -3.60
N ASN A 73 14.71 8.46 -3.87
CA ASN A 73 13.88 9.64 -3.78
C ASN A 73 12.61 9.45 -2.90
N VAL A 74 12.54 8.38 -2.10
CA VAL A 74 11.45 8.18 -1.14
C VAL A 74 11.75 8.93 0.16
N ARG A 75 10.83 9.81 0.57
CA ARG A 75 10.95 10.62 1.78
C ARG A 75 9.90 10.25 2.81
N TYR A 76 10.27 10.34 4.08
CA TYR A 76 9.41 10.05 5.22
C TYR A 76 9.45 11.25 6.17
N PHE A 77 8.29 11.75 6.55
CA PHE A 77 8.16 12.92 7.42
C PHE A 77 7.21 12.65 8.56
N LEU A 78 7.50 13.30 9.69
CA LEU A 78 6.56 13.47 10.78
C LEU A 78 6.03 14.89 10.75
N TYR A 79 4.71 15.03 10.85
CA TYR A 79 4.02 16.30 10.95
C TYR A 79 3.15 16.32 12.20
N SER A 80 2.92 17.48 12.80
CA SER A 80 1.66 17.68 13.53
C SER A 80 0.53 17.81 12.51
N ASP A 81 -0.71 17.46 12.87
CA ASP A 81 -1.83 17.62 11.91
C ASP A 81 -1.92 19.07 11.40
N GLU A 82 -1.89 20.07 12.29
CA GLU A 82 -1.94 21.50 11.91
C GLU A 82 -0.73 21.96 11.07
N GLY A 83 0.43 21.32 11.21
CA GLY A 83 1.65 21.70 10.50
C GLY A 83 1.74 21.17 9.07
N PHE A 84 0.94 20.16 8.71
CA PHE A 84 0.97 19.60 7.36
C PHE A 84 0.27 20.53 6.34
N PRO A 85 0.87 20.81 5.16
CA PRO A 85 2.06 20.16 4.59
C PRO A 85 3.39 20.94 4.78
N GLU A 86 3.34 22.16 5.31
CA GLU A 86 4.45 23.11 5.22
C GLU A 86 5.54 22.90 6.28
N ASN A 87 5.17 22.47 7.48
CA ASN A 87 6.04 22.50 8.66
C ASN A 87 6.23 21.09 9.25
N PRO A 88 7.13 20.26 8.67
CA PRO A 88 7.45 18.95 9.24
C PRO A 88 8.12 19.12 10.61
N VAL A 89 7.73 18.27 11.55
CA VAL A 89 8.37 18.13 12.87
C VAL A 89 9.75 17.50 12.72
N GLU A 90 9.86 16.50 11.84
CA GLU A 90 11.09 15.77 11.58
C GLU A 90 11.03 15.09 10.20
N GLU A 91 12.15 15.05 9.49
CA GLU A 91 12.35 14.12 8.37
C GLU A 91 13.03 12.85 8.91
N LEU A 92 12.45 11.69 8.61
CA LEU A 92 12.95 10.41 9.06
C LEU A 92 13.88 9.81 8.01
N ASP A 93 14.99 9.24 8.46
CA ASP A 93 15.89 8.48 7.60
C ASP A 93 15.13 7.33 6.93
N CYS A 94 15.43 7.07 5.65
CA CYS A 94 14.87 5.94 4.94
C CYS A 94 15.17 4.65 5.72
N PRO A 95 14.13 3.90 6.15
CA PRO A 95 14.34 2.70 6.94
C PRO A 95 14.93 1.55 6.10
N PHE A 96 14.83 1.63 4.76
CA PHE A 96 15.33 0.65 3.79
C PHE A 96 16.60 1.15 3.10
N LYS A 97 17.72 1.16 3.82
CA LYS A 97 19.02 1.48 3.21
C LYS A 97 19.45 0.37 2.24
N GLY A 98 20.02 0.76 1.09
CA GLY A 98 20.58 -0.17 0.09
C GLY A 98 19.57 -0.89 -0.80
N VAL A 99 18.26 -0.65 -0.65
CA VAL A 99 17.25 -1.11 -1.61
C VAL A 99 17.04 0.01 -2.61
N LYS A 100 17.27 -0.27 -3.90
CA LYS A 100 17.06 0.65 -5.05
C LYS A 100 15.66 0.51 -5.68
N ARG A 101 14.71 -0.09 -4.98
CA ARG A 101 13.37 -0.42 -5.49
C ARG A 101 12.29 0.29 -4.70
N PHE A 102 11.23 0.68 -5.38
CA PHE A 102 10.04 1.26 -4.76
C PHE A 102 9.48 0.39 -3.60
N VAL A 103 9.44 0.97 -2.40
CA VAL A 103 8.94 0.33 -1.16
C VAL A 103 7.54 0.83 -0.85
N ASN A 104 6.57 -0.07 -0.77
CA ASN A 104 5.20 0.21 -0.38
C ASN A 104 4.96 0.04 1.12
N ILE A 105 4.02 0.81 1.65
CA ILE A 105 3.44 0.55 2.97
C ILE A 105 2.24 -0.39 2.77
N VAL A 106 2.35 -1.61 3.30
CA VAL A 106 1.27 -2.61 3.26
C VAL A 106 0.14 -2.20 4.21
N GLY A 107 0.51 -1.67 5.37
CA GLY A 107 -0.40 -1.19 6.40
C GLY A 107 0.34 -0.81 7.69
N SER A 108 -0.39 -0.21 8.62
CA SER A 108 0.09 0.19 9.94
C SER A 108 -0.77 -0.47 11.02
N CYS A 109 -0.16 -0.83 12.14
CA CYS A 109 -0.88 -1.34 13.31
C CYS A 109 -0.06 -1.07 14.57
N ASN A 110 -0.66 -0.46 15.60
CA ASN A 110 -0.02 -0.24 16.89
C ASN A 110 1.34 0.51 16.80
N GLY A 111 1.48 1.42 15.83
CA GLY A 111 2.71 2.17 15.57
C GLY A 111 3.76 1.44 14.74
N VAL A 112 3.51 0.18 14.38
CA VAL A 112 4.38 -0.62 13.51
C VAL A 112 3.85 -0.55 12.07
N PHE A 113 4.75 -0.27 11.14
CA PHE A 113 4.48 -0.21 9.70
C PHE A 113 5.07 -1.45 9.05
N CYS A 114 4.29 -2.13 8.22
CA CYS A 114 4.81 -3.16 7.33
C CYS A 114 5.16 -2.55 5.98
N LEU A 115 6.43 -2.69 5.63
CA LEU A 115 7.02 -2.16 4.40
C LEU A 115 7.37 -3.34 3.49
N SER A 116 7.16 -3.18 2.19
CA SER A 116 7.45 -4.22 1.20
C SER A 116 7.99 -3.61 -0.08
N ASP A 117 9.09 -4.12 -0.63
CA ASP A 117 9.40 -3.87 -2.03
C ASP A 117 8.37 -4.61 -2.89
N ASN A 118 7.73 -3.92 -3.82
CA ASN A 118 6.86 -4.55 -4.81
C ASN A 118 7.19 -3.93 -6.15
N VAL A 119 7.78 -4.73 -7.03
CA VAL A 119 8.01 -4.32 -8.41
C VAL A 119 6.87 -4.89 -9.25
N GLY A 120 5.88 -4.04 -9.52
CA GLY A 120 4.88 -4.21 -10.59
C GLY A 120 4.28 -5.60 -10.68
N GLY A 121 3.90 -6.20 -9.56
CA GLY A 121 3.24 -7.50 -9.55
C GLY A 121 4.10 -8.68 -9.97
N ILE A 122 5.39 -8.49 -10.29
CA ILE A 122 6.26 -9.59 -10.75
C ILE A 122 7.07 -10.13 -9.58
N ASN A 123 7.38 -9.32 -8.56
CA ASN A 123 8.10 -9.78 -7.38
C ASN A 123 7.91 -8.88 -6.14
N THR A 124 7.56 -9.50 -5.00
CA THR A 124 7.97 -9.00 -3.69
C THR A 124 9.12 -9.85 -3.21
N TYR A 125 10.26 -9.20 -3.00
CA TYR A 125 11.49 -9.84 -2.59
C TYR A 125 11.75 -9.59 -1.11
N ARG A 126 11.49 -8.38 -0.62
CA ARG A 126 11.86 -7.96 0.73
C ARG A 126 10.69 -7.27 1.42
N ALA A 127 10.45 -7.65 2.66
CA ALA A 127 9.55 -6.95 3.55
C ALA A 127 10.26 -6.64 4.87
N ALA A 128 9.74 -5.68 5.63
CA ALA A 128 10.22 -5.37 6.96
C ALA A 128 9.11 -4.79 7.84
N LEU A 129 9.29 -4.90 9.15
CA LEU A 129 8.50 -4.19 10.13
C LEU A 129 9.29 -3.02 10.67
N TRP A 130 8.70 -1.82 10.65
CA TRP A 130 9.36 -0.60 11.07
C TRP A 130 8.52 0.10 12.14
N ASN A 131 9.16 0.46 13.25
CA ASN A 131 8.58 1.36 14.24
C ASN A 131 9.37 2.68 14.25
N PRO A 132 8.81 3.77 13.70
CA PRO A 132 9.42 5.10 13.69
C PRO A 132 9.71 5.65 15.09
N SER A 133 8.82 5.41 16.06
CA SER A 133 8.89 5.99 17.40
C SER A 133 10.11 5.51 18.20
N VAL A 134 10.58 4.29 17.93
CA VAL A 134 11.80 3.72 18.54
C VAL A 134 12.97 3.59 17.55
N ARG A 135 12.77 4.01 16.29
CA ARG A 135 13.73 3.90 15.18
C ARG A 135 14.27 2.47 15.00
N LYS A 136 13.37 1.50 15.03
CA LYS A 136 13.71 0.07 14.87
C LYS A 136 13.11 -0.48 13.60
N ILE A 137 13.91 -1.26 12.87
CA ILE A 137 13.46 -2.05 11.73
C ILE A 137 13.86 -3.51 11.91
N VAL A 138 12.91 -4.40 11.63
CA VAL A 138 13.08 -5.86 11.62
C VAL A 138 12.88 -6.37 10.21
N LYS A 139 13.88 -7.06 9.66
CA LYS A 139 13.81 -7.66 8.33
C LYS A 139 12.88 -8.86 8.36
N ILE A 140 12.04 -8.99 7.34
CA ILE A 140 11.27 -10.19 7.07
C ILE A 140 12.03 -10.96 6.00
N HIS A 141 12.48 -12.17 6.35
CA HIS A 141 13.16 -13.05 5.40
C HIS A 141 12.26 -13.43 4.22
N PHE A 142 12.88 -13.87 3.14
CA PHE A 142 12.18 -14.23 1.90
C PHE A 142 11.07 -15.26 2.13
N PRO A 143 9.90 -15.10 1.48
CA PRO A 143 8.84 -16.09 1.53
C PRO A 143 9.26 -17.38 0.81
N LYS A 144 8.59 -18.50 1.12
CA LYS A 144 8.90 -19.80 0.52
C LYS A 144 8.49 -19.86 -0.94
N VAL A 145 7.39 -19.18 -1.30
CA VAL A 145 6.96 -19.03 -2.70
C VAL A 145 7.63 -17.83 -3.32
N ASN A 146 8.50 -18.06 -4.29
CA ASN A 146 9.22 -17.01 -5.00
C ASN A 146 9.31 -17.29 -6.50
N TYR A 147 9.74 -16.29 -7.27
CA TYR A 147 9.74 -16.34 -8.73
C TYR A 147 10.61 -17.46 -9.27
N THR A 148 11.77 -17.70 -8.67
CA THR A 148 12.66 -18.80 -9.10
C THR A 148 12.02 -20.16 -8.89
N SER A 149 11.19 -20.32 -7.87
CA SER A 149 10.50 -21.59 -7.57
C SER A 149 9.21 -21.83 -8.36
N LYS A 150 8.48 -20.77 -8.75
CA LYS A 150 7.11 -20.89 -9.31
C LYS A 150 6.86 -20.07 -10.58
N GLY A 151 7.84 -19.33 -11.06
CA GLY A 151 7.67 -18.42 -12.19
C GLY A 151 6.88 -17.15 -11.82
N PRO A 152 6.28 -16.48 -12.83
CA PRO A 152 5.48 -15.27 -12.61
C PRO A 152 4.23 -15.53 -11.77
N PHE A 153 3.99 -14.68 -10.79
CA PHE A 153 2.79 -14.69 -9.94
C PHE A 153 2.40 -13.26 -9.61
N ILE A 154 1.12 -13.01 -9.35
CA ILE A 154 0.71 -11.79 -8.62
C ILE A 154 0.49 -12.15 -7.16
N HIS A 155 0.54 -11.15 -6.29
CA HIS A 155 0.26 -11.36 -4.89
C HIS A 155 -0.35 -10.13 -4.24
N SER A 156 -1.04 -10.38 -3.13
CA SER A 156 -1.61 -9.36 -2.27
C SER A 156 -1.10 -9.57 -0.85
N LEU A 157 -0.81 -8.46 -0.18
CA LEU A 157 -0.30 -8.45 1.18
C LEU A 157 -1.34 -7.86 2.12
N GLY A 158 -1.40 -8.35 3.34
CA GLY A 158 -2.15 -7.74 4.43
C GLY A 158 -1.40 -7.89 5.73
N PHE A 159 -1.34 -6.82 6.51
CA PHE A 159 -0.55 -6.76 7.74
C PHE A 159 -1.44 -6.38 8.91
N GLY A 160 -1.24 -7.03 10.05
CA GLY A 160 -1.95 -6.69 11.27
C GLY A 160 -1.42 -7.39 12.50
N PHE A 161 -2.14 -7.20 13.60
CA PHE A 161 -1.82 -7.76 14.91
C PHE A 161 -2.86 -8.81 15.31
N ASP A 162 -2.40 -10.02 15.58
CA ASP A 162 -3.20 -11.09 16.16
C ASP A 162 -3.16 -10.98 17.69
N SER A 163 -4.24 -10.48 18.27
CA SER A 163 -4.39 -10.35 19.73
C SER A 163 -4.55 -11.69 20.45
N THR A 164 -4.95 -12.76 19.74
CA THR A 164 -5.11 -14.10 20.34
C THR A 164 -3.76 -14.72 20.62
N THR A 165 -2.80 -14.52 19.72
CA THR A 165 -1.43 -15.01 19.89
C THR A 165 -0.46 -13.93 20.33
N ASP A 166 -0.86 -12.66 20.48
CA ASP A 166 0.04 -11.52 20.76
C ASP A 166 1.22 -11.47 19.77
N ASP A 167 0.88 -11.38 18.48
CA ASP A 167 1.86 -11.47 17.39
C ASP A 167 1.51 -10.57 16.21
N TYR A 168 2.53 -10.05 15.55
CA TYR A 168 2.36 -9.36 14.27
C TYR A 168 2.48 -10.35 13.13
N LYS A 169 1.48 -10.32 12.25
CA LYS A 169 1.40 -11.23 11.12
C LYS A 169 1.37 -10.46 9.80
N LEU A 170 2.10 -10.97 8.82
CA LEU A 170 2.00 -10.55 7.42
C LEU A 170 1.43 -11.72 6.62
N VAL A 171 0.23 -11.52 6.09
CA VAL A 171 -0.46 -12.46 5.20
C VAL A 171 -0.11 -12.13 3.77
N ARG A 172 0.21 -13.17 3.00
CA ARG A 172 0.53 -13.08 1.58
C ARG A 172 -0.30 -14.09 0.82
N VAL A 173 -1.09 -13.61 -0.12
CA VAL A 173 -1.92 -14.44 -1.02
C VAL A 173 -1.31 -14.36 -2.41
N VAL A 174 -0.92 -15.52 -2.97
CA VAL A 174 -0.17 -15.63 -4.22
C VAL A 174 -0.98 -16.36 -5.27
N TYR A 175 -1.17 -15.74 -6.42
CA TYR A 175 -1.85 -16.33 -7.58
C TYR A 175 -0.82 -16.62 -8.67
N LEU A 176 -0.68 -17.90 -9.01
CA LEU A 176 0.22 -18.34 -10.08
C LEU A 176 -0.46 -18.14 -11.44
N LYS A 177 0.29 -17.69 -12.44
CA LYS A 177 -0.22 -17.62 -13.81
C LYS A 177 -0.33 -19.03 -14.38
N ASP A 178 -1.48 -19.34 -14.98
CA ASP A 178 -1.61 -20.51 -15.84
C ASP A 178 -1.05 -20.25 -17.25
N SER A 179 -1.12 -21.26 -18.13
CA SER A 179 -0.67 -21.16 -19.52
C SER A 179 -1.47 -20.16 -20.37
N THR A 180 -2.64 -19.75 -19.90
CA THR A 180 -3.51 -18.73 -20.53
C THR A 180 -3.38 -17.36 -19.87
N LEU A 181 -2.41 -17.18 -18.97
CA LEU A 181 -2.17 -15.97 -18.19
C LEU A 181 -3.33 -15.58 -17.26
N ASN A 182 -4.23 -16.52 -16.97
CA ASN A 182 -5.31 -16.33 -16.00
C ASN A 182 -4.85 -16.77 -14.59
N TYR A 183 -5.58 -16.28 -13.59
CA TYR A 183 -5.30 -16.52 -12.17
C TYR A 183 -6.35 -17.43 -11.50
N ASN A 184 -7.26 -18.00 -12.30
CA ASN A 184 -8.47 -18.68 -11.80
C ASN A 184 -8.34 -20.21 -11.79
N GLU A 185 -7.34 -20.77 -12.48
CA GLU A 185 -7.23 -22.23 -12.63
C GLU A 185 -6.79 -22.91 -11.33
N PHE A 186 -5.94 -22.26 -10.53
CA PHE A 186 -5.38 -22.83 -9.31
C PHE A 186 -5.82 -22.05 -8.07
N PRO A 187 -6.17 -22.74 -6.96
CA PRO A 187 -6.34 -22.08 -5.68
C PRO A 187 -5.07 -21.28 -5.31
N PRO A 188 -5.21 -20.08 -4.74
CA PRO A 188 -4.05 -19.27 -4.39
C PRO A 188 -3.26 -19.93 -3.26
N LEU A 189 -1.94 -19.71 -3.30
CA LEU A 189 -1.07 -20.09 -2.19
C LEU A 189 -1.13 -19.00 -1.13
N VAL A 190 -1.47 -19.38 0.10
CA VAL A 190 -1.52 -18.46 1.23
C VAL A 190 -0.34 -18.74 2.15
N GLU A 191 0.45 -17.71 2.42
CA GLU A 191 1.58 -17.74 3.35
C GLU A 191 1.38 -16.71 4.46
N ILE A 192 1.73 -17.08 5.70
CA ILE A 192 1.71 -16.19 6.85
C ILE A 192 3.10 -16.13 7.44
N TYR A 193 3.63 -14.92 7.56
CA TYR A 193 4.80 -14.64 8.39
C TYR A 193 4.35 -14.30 9.79
N SER A 194 5.01 -14.88 10.78
CA SER A 194 4.86 -14.55 12.20
C SER A 194 6.13 -13.86 12.69
N LEU A 195 6.00 -12.69 13.31
CA LEU A 195 7.13 -12.00 13.94
C LEU A 195 7.68 -12.84 15.10
N ARG A 196 6.80 -13.43 15.90
CA ARG A 196 7.17 -14.30 17.02
C ARG A 196 8.00 -15.49 16.57
N SER A 197 7.60 -16.19 15.50
CA SER A 197 8.33 -17.38 15.02
C SER A 197 9.43 -17.08 14.01
N ARG A 198 9.59 -15.81 13.59
CA ARG A 198 10.55 -15.36 12.56
C ARG A 198 10.48 -16.15 11.25
N GLY A 199 9.28 -16.57 10.87
CA GLY A 199 9.15 -17.57 9.81
C GLY A 199 7.85 -17.55 9.05
N TRP A 200 7.93 -17.97 7.80
CA TRP A 200 6.80 -18.19 6.92
C TRP A 200 6.27 -19.62 7.03
N ARG A 201 4.95 -19.76 7.09
CA ARG A 201 4.27 -21.04 6.88
C ARG A 201 3.14 -20.89 5.87
N LYS A 202 2.82 -22.01 5.21
CA LYS A 202 1.67 -22.10 4.31
C LYS A 202 0.41 -22.39 5.10
N VAL A 203 -0.71 -21.92 4.58
CA VAL A 203 -2.04 -22.19 5.11
C VAL A 203 -2.89 -22.80 4.01
N ASP A 204 -3.51 -23.93 4.34
CA ASP A 204 -4.48 -24.55 3.45
C ASP A 204 -5.72 -23.66 3.37
N ASN A 205 -6.23 -23.49 2.16
CA ASN A 205 -7.37 -22.63 1.92
C ASN A 205 -8.20 -23.15 0.75
N ASN A 206 -9.44 -22.67 0.68
CA ASN A 206 -10.38 -22.92 -0.40
C ASN A 206 -10.82 -21.59 -1.05
N LEU A 207 -9.91 -20.60 -1.08
CA LEU A 207 -10.22 -19.27 -1.59
C LEU A 207 -10.49 -19.36 -3.10
N LYS A 208 -11.60 -18.78 -3.53
CA LYS A 208 -12.06 -18.77 -4.93
C LYS A 208 -12.07 -17.38 -5.57
N TYR A 209 -11.61 -16.38 -4.82
CA TYR A 209 -11.62 -14.99 -5.23
C TYR A 209 -10.21 -14.60 -5.65
N VAL A 210 -10.12 -13.71 -6.63
CA VAL A 210 -8.86 -13.10 -7.03
C VAL A 210 -8.81 -11.70 -6.47
N MET A 211 -7.85 -11.44 -5.59
CA MET A 211 -7.61 -10.10 -5.07
C MET A 211 -7.14 -9.19 -6.20
N ARG A 212 -7.73 -7.99 -6.32
CA ARG A 212 -7.40 -7.08 -7.41
C ARG A 212 -5.97 -6.57 -7.25
N GLU A 213 -5.18 -6.66 -8.32
CA GLU A 213 -3.83 -6.12 -8.36
C GLU A 213 -3.86 -4.60 -8.16
N GLY A 214 -2.95 -4.09 -7.33
CA GLY A 214 -2.82 -2.65 -7.05
C GLY A 214 -3.84 -2.09 -6.05
N SER A 215 -4.84 -2.86 -5.61
CA SER A 215 -5.72 -2.47 -4.52
C SER A 215 -5.00 -2.52 -3.16
N THR A 216 -5.33 -1.59 -2.28
CA THR A 216 -4.85 -1.58 -0.89
C THR A 216 -5.40 -2.73 -0.05
N SER A 217 -4.80 -2.93 1.12
CA SER A 217 -5.34 -3.78 2.19
C SER A 217 -5.70 -2.93 3.41
N ALA A 218 -6.66 -3.40 4.21
CA ALA A 218 -7.10 -2.72 5.44
C ALA A 218 -7.13 -3.70 6.62
N PHE A 219 -6.54 -3.31 7.75
CA PHE A 219 -6.60 -4.09 8.98
C PHE A 219 -7.62 -3.49 9.95
N LEU A 220 -8.64 -4.27 10.31
CA LEU A 220 -9.69 -3.85 11.25
C LEU A 220 -10.22 -5.07 12.01
N ASN A 221 -10.53 -4.92 13.30
CA ASN A 221 -11.15 -5.97 14.12
C ASN A 221 -10.44 -7.33 14.07
N GLY A 222 -9.10 -7.34 14.02
CA GLY A 222 -8.31 -8.58 13.97
C GLY A 222 -8.25 -9.26 12.60
N ALA A 223 -8.81 -8.65 11.56
CA ALA A 223 -8.81 -9.19 10.20
C ALA A 223 -8.18 -8.23 9.19
N CYS A 224 -7.47 -8.81 8.22
CA CYS A 224 -7.03 -8.11 7.00
C CYS A 224 -8.15 -8.17 5.96
N HIS A 225 -8.35 -7.10 5.20
CA HIS A 225 -9.42 -6.99 4.21
C HIS A 225 -8.87 -6.52 2.87
N TRP A 226 -9.41 -7.08 1.79
CA TRP A 226 -9.07 -6.75 0.42
C TRP A 226 -10.33 -6.69 -0.45
N VAL A 227 -10.30 -5.87 -1.49
CA VAL A 227 -11.26 -5.97 -2.58
C VAL A 227 -10.83 -7.11 -3.51
N ALA A 228 -11.76 -7.98 -3.86
CA ALA A 228 -11.53 -9.13 -4.72
C ALA A 228 -12.68 -9.33 -5.72
N THR A 229 -12.42 -10.07 -6.79
CA THR A 229 -13.43 -10.49 -7.78
C THR A 229 -13.79 -11.96 -7.57
N LYS A 230 -15.07 -12.29 -7.76
CA LYS A 230 -15.53 -13.69 -7.83
C LYS A 230 -15.03 -14.37 -9.10
N GLU A 231 -15.22 -15.69 -9.20
CA GLU A 231 -14.85 -16.51 -10.37
C GLU A 231 -15.50 -16.03 -11.69
N ASP A 232 -16.63 -15.32 -11.61
CA ASP A 232 -17.29 -14.71 -12.77
C ASP A 232 -16.51 -13.52 -13.38
N GLY A 233 -15.44 -13.06 -12.72
CA GLY A 233 -14.57 -11.98 -13.15
C GLY A 233 -15.18 -10.58 -13.05
N ILE A 234 -16.42 -10.48 -12.58
CA ILE A 234 -17.25 -9.27 -12.68
C ILE A 234 -17.71 -8.84 -11.28
N SER A 235 -18.24 -9.78 -10.49
CA SER A 235 -18.80 -9.50 -9.18
C SER A 235 -17.72 -9.17 -8.16
N GLU A 236 -17.84 -8.01 -7.51
CA GLU A 236 -16.89 -7.54 -6.51
C GLU A 236 -17.33 -7.91 -5.10
N VAL A 237 -16.36 -8.30 -4.28
CA VAL A 237 -16.55 -8.61 -2.86
C VAL A 237 -15.40 -8.06 -2.04
N ILE A 238 -15.63 -7.96 -0.73
CA ILE A 238 -14.56 -7.80 0.22
C ILE A 238 -14.24 -9.18 0.79
N VAL A 239 -13.00 -9.61 0.61
CA VAL A 239 -12.47 -10.79 1.27
C VAL A 239 -11.80 -10.34 2.55
N SER A 240 -12.13 -10.97 3.67
CA SER A 240 -11.44 -10.80 4.94
C SER A 240 -10.63 -12.04 5.29
N PHE A 241 -9.56 -11.88 6.06
CA PHE A 241 -8.80 -12.97 6.67
C PHE A 241 -8.60 -12.65 8.15
N ALA A 242 -9.26 -13.41 9.02
CA ALA A 242 -9.16 -13.26 10.46
C ALA A 242 -7.80 -13.82 10.93
N LEU A 243 -6.96 -12.99 11.55
CA LEU A 243 -5.60 -13.37 11.88
C LEU A 243 -5.51 -14.41 13.02
N GLY A 244 -6.47 -14.41 13.94
CA GLY A 244 -6.49 -15.32 15.10
C GLY A 244 -7.00 -16.71 14.74
N GLU A 245 -8.12 -16.77 14.04
CA GLU A 245 -8.75 -18.02 13.59
C GLU A 245 -8.15 -18.56 12.30
N GLU A 246 -7.47 -17.70 11.53
CA GLU A 246 -6.83 -18.02 10.25
C GLU A 246 -7.80 -18.51 9.19
N VAL A 247 -8.99 -17.90 9.17
CA VAL A 247 -10.08 -18.21 8.24
C VAL A 247 -10.41 -17.02 7.35
N PHE A 248 -10.78 -17.33 6.11
CA PHE A 248 -11.30 -16.34 5.19
C PHE A 248 -12.79 -16.09 5.43
N GLY A 249 -13.20 -14.84 5.24
CA GLY A 249 -14.59 -14.42 5.21
C GLY A 249 -14.92 -13.64 3.93
N GLU A 250 -16.21 -13.52 3.64
CA GLU A 250 -16.75 -12.69 2.55
C GLU A 250 -17.65 -11.62 3.15
N MET A 251 -17.58 -10.41 2.58
CA MET A 251 -18.52 -9.33 2.83
C MET A 251 -18.94 -8.69 1.50
N GLU A 252 -20.19 -8.24 1.44
CA GLU A 252 -20.74 -7.59 0.26
C GLU A 252 -20.24 -6.15 0.14
N VAL A 253 -19.98 -5.73 -1.10
CA VAL A 253 -19.84 -4.32 -1.46
C VAL A 253 -21.23 -3.69 -1.63
N PRO A 254 -21.38 -2.35 -1.58
CA PRO A 254 -22.66 -1.70 -1.89
C PRO A 254 -23.15 -2.06 -3.30
N ASP A 255 -24.43 -2.44 -3.44
CA ASP A 255 -25.05 -2.84 -4.72
C ASP A 255 -24.81 -1.84 -5.86
N CYS A 256 -24.80 -0.54 -5.53
CA CYS A 256 -24.59 0.52 -6.50
C CYS A 256 -23.14 0.64 -7.02
N LEU A 257 -22.18 -0.06 -6.42
CA LEU A 257 -20.78 -0.10 -6.88
C LEU A 257 -20.49 -1.30 -7.78
N VAL A 258 -21.30 -2.35 -7.70
CA VAL A 258 -21.13 -3.59 -8.46
C VAL A 258 -21.03 -3.29 -9.96
N ASN A 259 -19.96 -3.77 -10.59
CA ASN A 259 -19.69 -3.65 -12.02
C ASN A 259 -19.50 -2.22 -12.55
N LYS A 260 -19.28 -1.24 -11.68
CA LYS A 260 -19.09 0.17 -12.09
C LYS A 260 -17.63 0.59 -12.21
N TYR A 261 -16.76 0.00 -11.40
CA TYR A 261 -15.39 0.47 -11.22
C TYR A 261 -14.38 -0.64 -11.54
N ILE A 262 -13.23 -0.25 -12.08
CA ILE A 262 -12.11 -1.15 -12.41
C ILE A 262 -11.30 -1.44 -11.16
N PHE A 263 -11.05 -0.38 -10.37
CA PHE A 263 -10.27 -0.47 -9.14
C PHE A 263 -10.96 0.28 -8.00
N MET A 264 -10.95 -0.36 -6.85
CA MET A 264 -11.36 0.20 -5.57
C MET A 264 -10.28 -0.06 -4.53
N ASP A 265 -10.00 0.96 -3.73
CA ASP A 265 -9.20 0.86 -2.52
C ASP A 265 -10.12 0.58 -1.34
N ILE A 266 -9.60 -0.23 -0.41
CA ILE A 266 -10.20 -0.42 0.91
C ILE A 266 -9.30 0.24 1.96
N ALA A 267 -9.92 0.95 2.90
CA ALA A 267 -9.22 1.67 3.96
C ALA A 267 -9.99 1.60 5.28
N VAL A 268 -9.37 2.05 6.35
CA VAL A 268 -10.02 2.24 7.65
C VAL A 268 -10.10 3.72 7.95
N PHE A 269 -11.29 4.17 8.35
CA PHE A 269 -11.51 5.52 8.87
C PHE A 269 -12.46 5.45 10.05
N ASP A 270 -12.06 6.05 11.17
CA ASP A 270 -12.85 6.11 12.40
C ASP A 270 -13.40 4.72 12.82
N GLY A 271 -12.52 3.72 12.83
CA GLY A 271 -12.86 2.34 13.20
C GLY A 271 -13.82 1.62 12.24
N SER A 272 -14.05 2.17 11.05
CA SER A 272 -14.97 1.63 10.04
C SER A 272 -14.26 1.37 8.71
N LEU A 273 -14.74 0.37 7.96
CA LEU A 273 -14.23 0.12 6.60
C LEU A 273 -14.75 1.17 5.62
N LEU A 274 -13.86 1.59 4.72
CA LEU A 274 -14.15 2.45 3.59
C LEU A 274 -13.92 1.72 2.28
N LEU A 275 -14.75 2.04 1.28
CA LEU A 275 -14.48 1.77 -0.12
C LEU A 275 -14.31 3.09 -0.88
N VAL A 276 -13.22 3.17 -1.63
CA VAL A 276 -12.86 4.33 -2.45
C VAL A 276 -12.61 3.86 -3.88
N PRO A 277 -13.56 4.06 -4.81
CA PRO A 277 -13.31 3.82 -6.22
C PRO A 277 -12.35 4.86 -6.80
N PHE A 278 -11.48 4.49 -7.73
CA PHE A 278 -10.56 5.45 -8.36
C PHE A 278 -10.25 5.17 -9.83
N MET A 279 -10.86 4.15 -10.43
CA MET A 279 -10.83 3.92 -11.88
C MET A 279 -12.16 3.32 -12.32
N LYS A 280 -12.72 3.79 -13.43
CA LYS A 280 -14.14 3.58 -13.78
C LYS A 280 -14.30 2.82 -15.09
N PHE A 281 -15.34 1.99 -15.17
CA PHE A 281 -16.00 1.61 -16.44
C PHE A 281 -17.19 2.53 -16.76
N THR A 282 -17.63 3.31 -15.77
CA THR A 282 -18.81 4.18 -15.88
C THR A 282 -18.51 5.53 -16.55
N THR A 283 -19.50 6.10 -17.22
CA THR A 283 -19.48 7.48 -17.75
C THR A 283 -19.68 8.53 -16.66
N GLU A 284 -19.98 8.12 -15.43
CA GLU A 284 -20.16 9.01 -14.27
C GLU A 284 -18.92 9.91 -14.08
N ARG A 285 -19.16 11.17 -13.73
CA ARG A 285 -18.13 12.20 -13.50
C ARG A 285 -17.75 12.38 -12.03
N CYS A 286 -18.25 11.53 -11.15
CA CYS A 286 -17.91 11.46 -9.73
C CYS A 286 -17.83 10.00 -9.25
N PHE A 287 -17.03 9.73 -8.22
CA PHE A 287 -17.12 8.48 -7.45
C PHE A 287 -17.57 8.80 -6.04
N SER A 288 -18.37 7.89 -5.50
CA SER A 288 -18.85 7.97 -4.12
C SER A 288 -17.89 7.25 -3.20
N VAL A 289 -17.52 7.90 -2.11
CA VAL A 289 -16.82 7.25 -0.99
C VAL A 289 -17.86 6.62 -0.07
N TRP A 290 -17.68 5.34 0.26
CA TRP A 290 -18.64 4.58 1.08
C TRP A 290 -18.02 4.14 2.39
N ILE A 291 -18.80 4.20 3.48
CA ILE A 291 -18.40 3.73 4.82
C ILE A 291 -19.36 2.66 5.32
N MET A 292 -18.81 1.61 5.92
CA MET A 292 -19.61 0.56 6.56
C MET A 292 -19.91 0.97 8.00
N LYS A 293 -21.15 1.35 8.31
CA LYS A 293 -21.53 1.83 9.65
C LYS A 293 -21.58 0.72 10.70
N LYS A 294 -21.85 -0.52 10.28
CA LYS A 294 -21.85 -1.69 11.17
C LYS A 294 -21.00 -2.78 10.53
N TYR A 295 -19.87 -3.07 11.14
CA TYR A 295 -18.93 -4.07 10.64
C TYR A 295 -19.62 -5.41 10.35
N GLY A 296 -19.43 -5.96 9.14
CA GLY A 296 -19.99 -7.23 8.72
C GLY A 296 -21.47 -7.22 8.32
N VAL A 297 -22.14 -6.07 8.32
CA VAL A 297 -23.58 -5.99 7.99
C VAL A 297 -23.76 -5.42 6.58
N PRO A 298 -24.18 -6.23 5.58
CA PRO A 298 -24.28 -5.81 4.17
C PRO A 298 -25.08 -4.53 3.93
N GLY A 299 -26.21 -4.37 4.63
CA GLY A 299 -27.07 -3.18 4.50
C GLY A 299 -26.60 -1.95 5.28
N SER A 300 -25.39 -1.94 5.85
CA SER A 300 -24.89 -0.82 6.68
C SER A 300 -23.99 0.16 5.93
N TRP A 301 -23.73 -0.09 4.65
CA TRP A 301 -23.00 0.83 3.80
C TRP A 301 -23.75 2.14 3.64
N THR A 302 -23.07 3.25 3.91
CA THR A 302 -23.58 4.60 3.74
C THR A 302 -22.59 5.40 2.90
N LYS A 303 -23.10 6.15 1.93
CA LYS A 303 -22.28 7.09 1.19
C LYS A 303 -21.85 8.23 2.11
N LEU A 304 -20.56 8.54 2.16
CA LEU A 304 -20.03 9.69 2.89
C LEU A 304 -20.18 10.97 2.07
N PHE A 305 -19.62 10.99 0.86
CA PHE A 305 -19.69 12.12 -0.07
C PHE A 305 -19.31 11.64 -1.47
N ASN A 306 -19.48 12.53 -2.44
CA ASN A 306 -19.01 12.35 -3.80
C ASN A 306 -17.74 13.17 -4.01
N ILE A 307 -16.87 12.71 -4.90
CA ILE A 307 -15.76 13.51 -5.41
C ILE A 307 -16.09 13.87 -6.87
N SER A 308 -16.53 15.11 -7.07
CA SER A 308 -16.63 15.80 -8.36
C SER A 308 -15.19 16.02 -8.89
N HIS A 309 -14.94 15.98 -10.21
CA HIS A 309 -13.61 16.15 -10.87
C HIS A 309 -12.75 14.88 -11.12
N LEU A 310 -13.38 13.76 -11.49
CA LEU A 310 -12.71 12.47 -11.69
C LEU A 310 -11.59 12.40 -12.72
N GLU A 311 -11.62 13.21 -13.77
CA GLU A 311 -10.68 13.07 -14.89
C GLU A 311 -9.23 13.24 -14.46
N TRP A 312 -9.00 13.91 -13.32
CA TRP A 312 -7.67 14.20 -12.80
C TRP A 312 -7.37 13.51 -11.48
N ILE A 313 -8.32 12.87 -10.80
CA ILE A 313 -8.08 12.26 -9.49
C ILE A 313 -7.69 10.80 -9.64
N ARG A 314 -6.48 10.46 -9.18
CA ARG A 314 -5.94 9.11 -9.25
C ARG A 314 -6.24 8.27 -8.01
N ARG A 315 -6.32 8.89 -6.82
CA ARG A 315 -6.49 8.19 -5.54
C ARG A 315 -6.90 9.13 -4.39
N LEU A 316 -7.67 8.62 -3.42
CA LEU A 316 -7.83 9.22 -2.10
C LEU A 316 -6.69 8.76 -1.19
N VAL A 317 -5.89 9.71 -0.69
CA VAL A 317 -4.71 9.41 0.13
C VAL A 317 -5.07 9.30 1.60
N ALA A 318 -5.78 10.29 2.16
CA ALA A 318 -6.10 10.34 3.58
C ALA A 318 -7.25 11.30 3.92
N PHE A 319 -7.82 11.11 5.11
CA PHE A 319 -8.74 12.05 5.74
C PHE A 319 -8.00 12.89 6.77
N ARG A 320 -8.34 14.17 6.87
CA ARG A 320 -7.76 15.11 7.83
C ARG A 320 -8.72 15.44 8.95
N GLN A 321 -8.20 15.82 10.12
CA GLN A 321 -9.02 16.16 11.29
C GLN A 321 -9.90 17.40 11.07
N ASN A 322 -9.45 18.32 10.21
CA ASN A 322 -10.23 19.48 9.79
C ASN A 322 -11.41 19.15 8.85
N GLY A 323 -11.61 17.87 8.51
CA GLY A 323 -12.68 17.39 7.63
C GLY A 323 -12.36 17.43 6.14
N LYS A 324 -11.20 17.98 5.75
CA LYS A 324 -10.71 17.91 4.37
C LYS A 324 -10.15 16.52 4.06
N VAL A 325 -10.06 16.23 2.77
CA VAL A 325 -9.54 14.98 2.23
C VAL A 325 -8.31 15.29 1.39
N LEU A 326 -7.32 14.43 1.45
CA LEU A 326 -6.12 14.52 0.64
C LEU A 326 -6.27 13.63 -0.59
N LEU A 327 -6.14 14.19 -1.78
CA LEU A 327 -6.29 13.49 -3.06
C LEU A 327 -5.00 13.60 -3.86
N ALA A 328 -4.61 12.50 -4.52
CA ALA A 328 -3.53 12.50 -5.49
C ALA A 328 -4.13 12.65 -6.90
N LYS A 329 -3.63 13.61 -7.66
CA LYS A 329 -3.99 13.78 -9.07
C LYS A 329 -3.16 12.90 -10.00
N VAL A 330 -3.62 12.66 -11.22
CA VAL A 330 -2.94 11.86 -12.25
C VAL A 330 -1.60 12.48 -12.68
N ASP A 331 -1.47 13.80 -12.58
CA ASP A 331 -0.24 14.55 -12.91
C ASP A 331 0.82 14.53 -11.79
N GLY A 332 0.55 13.87 -10.66
CA GLY A 332 1.48 13.79 -9.53
C GLY A 332 1.25 14.82 -8.44
N GLU A 333 0.31 15.76 -8.60
CA GLU A 333 0.02 16.77 -7.59
C GLU A 333 -0.82 16.19 -6.44
N LEU A 334 -0.42 16.51 -5.20
CA LEU A 334 -1.22 16.25 -4.01
C LEU A 334 -2.06 17.49 -3.68
N VAL A 335 -3.36 17.31 -3.48
CA VAL A 335 -4.30 18.41 -3.23
C VAL A 335 -5.21 18.13 -2.06
N PHE A 336 -5.68 19.19 -1.42
CA PHE A 336 -6.81 19.13 -0.49
C PHE A 336 -8.13 19.24 -1.25
N TYR A 337 -9.11 18.49 -0.80
CA TYR A 337 -10.50 18.57 -1.22
C TYR A 337 -11.37 18.78 0.01
N ASP A 338 -12.26 19.77 -0.02
CA ASP A 338 -13.27 19.96 1.03
C ASP A 338 -14.60 19.34 0.58
N PRO A 339 -15.06 18.24 1.19
CA PRO A 339 -16.30 17.59 0.79
C PRO A 339 -17.57 18.42 1.04
N LYS A 340 -17.49 19.52 1.81
CA LYS A 340 -18.63 20.39 2.11
C LYS A 340 -18.79 21.50 1.07
N THR A 341 -17.68 22.05 0.58
CA THR A 341 -17.68 23.14 -0.42
C THR A 341 -17.38 22.64 -1.83
N GLU A 342 -16.90 21.41 -1.96
CA GLU A 342 -16.36 20.80 -3.19
C GLU A 342 -15.13 21.52 -3.76
N GLU A 343 -14.49 22.39 -2.97
CA GLU A 343 -13.31 23.14 -3.39
C GLU A 343 -12.03 22.31 -3.31
N ILE A 344 -11.14 22.54 -4.27
CA ILE A 344 -9.79 21.95 -4.34
C ILE A 344 -8.76 23.05 -4.07
N SER A 345 -7.78 22.77 -3.21
CA SER A 345 -6.64 23.65 -2.97
C SER A 345 -5.32 22.88 -3.00
N ALA A 346 -4.28 23.45 -3.60
CA ALA A 346 -2.98 22.81 -3.77
C ALA A 346 -2.24 22.60 -2.43
N THR A 347 -1.40 21.57 -2.37
CA THR A 347 -0.41 21.39 -1.29
C THR A 347 1.00 21.80 -1.69
N GLU A 348 1.21 22.10 -2.98
CA GLU A 348 2.53 22.30 -3.63
C GLU A 348 3.45 21.06 -3.61
N ILE A 349 2.95 19.91 -3.16
CA ILE A 349 3.69 18.65 -3.19
C ILE A 349 3.46 17.93 -4.52
N LEU A 350 4.56 17.61 -5.21
CA LEU A 350 4.59 16.81 -6.43
C LEU A 350 5.33 15.50 -6.17
N GLY A 351 4.78 14.39 -6.67
CA GLY A 351 5.41 13.09 -6.56
C GLY A 351 4.68 11.98 -7.29
N ASN A 352 5.16 10.75 -7.12
CA ASN A 352 4.52 9.57 -7.68
C ASN A 352 3.15 9.35 -7.01
N THR A 353 2.09 9.30 -7.82
CA THR A 353 0.69 9.23 -7.34
C THR A 353 0.39 8.00 -6.49
N ARG A 354 1.08 6.88 -6.76
CA ARG A 354 0.95 5.61 -6.03
C ARG A 354 1.76 5.60 -4.73
N SER A 355 2.65 6.56 -4.55
CA SER A 355 3.56 6.61 -3.41
C SER A 355 3.01 7.33 -2.21
N PHE A 356 2.08 8.27 -2.41
CA PHE A 356 1.50 9.07 -1.34
C PHE A 356 0.85 8.19 -0.28
N TYR A 357 1.27 8.40 0.95
CA TYR A 357 0.73 7.77 2.15
C TYR A 357 0.73 8.80 3.27
N LEU A 358 -0.42 8.97 3.92
CA LEU A 358 -0.55 9.81 5.10
C LEU A 358 -1.43 9.06 6.11
N ASP A 359 -0.94 8.91 7.33
CA ASP A 359 -1.67 8.21 8.39
C ASP A 359 -1.30 8.78 9.76
N THR A 360 -2.12 8.52 10.77
CA THR A 360 -1.83 8.90 12.15
C THR A 360 -0.76 7.96 12.72
N LEU A 361 0.32 8.53 13.27
CA LEU A 361 1.34 7.75 13.95
C LEU A 361 0.89 7.42 15.38
N VAL A 362 0.59 6.15 15.65
CA VAL A 362 0.46 5.68 17.03
C VAL A 362 1.86 5.55 17.63
N GLU A 363 2.20 6.38 18.60
CA GLU A 363 3.47 6.24 19.31
C GLU A 363 3.46 4.98 20.19
N SER A 364 4.42 4.08 19.94
CA SER A 364 4.54 2.83 20.70
C SER A 364 5.99 2.43 20.96
N LEU A 365 6.19 1.59 21.98
CA LEU A 365 7.48 0.95 22.30
C LEU A 365 7.64 -0.43 21.63
N VAL A 366 6.80 -0.78 20.67
CA VAL A 366 6.86 -2.09 20.01
C VAL A 366 8.19 -2.21 19.22
N LEU A 367 8.75 -3.42 19.16
CA LEU A 367 10.08 -3.70 18.56
C LEU A 367 11.29 -3.10 19.31
N LEU A 368 11.10 -2.50 20.50
CA LEU A 368 12.19 -1.82 21.21
C LEU A 368 13.41 -2.71 21.48
N ASP A 369 13.17 -3.99 21.78
CA ASP A 369 14.18 -4.99 22.12
C ASP A 369 14.66 -5.79 20.90
N GLU A 370 14.16 -5.48 19.71
CA GLU A 370 14.56 -6.13 18.49
C GLU A 370 15.94 -5.66 18.02
N ALA A 371 16.69 -6.59 17.41
CA ALA A 371 17.93 -6.26 16.72
C ALA A 371 17.63 -5.41 15.47
N ASN A 372 18.51 -4.46 15.16
CA ASN A 372 18.34 -3.61 13.99
C ASN A 372 19.08 -4.23 12.79
N GLU A 373 18.39 -5.05 12.01
CA GLU A 373 19.05 -5.97 11.06
C GLU A 373 19.46 -5.34 9.71
N PHE A 374 19.06 -4.11 9.40
CA PHE A 374 19.45 -3.42 8.15
C PHE A 374 20.67 -2.50 8.30
N ALA A 375 21.26 -2.39 9.50
CA ALA A 375 22.39 -1.49 9.74
C ALA A 375 23.78 -2.07 9.38
N GLU A 376 23.87 -3.36 9.04
CA GLU A 376 25.16 -4.08 8.97
C GLU A 376 25.52 -4.66 7.58
N GLU A 377 24.74 -4.41 6.51
CA GLU A 377 25.01 -4.98 5.16
C GLU A 377 25.87 -4.09 4.23
N GLU A 378 26.59 -3.08 4.73
CA GLU A 378 27.57 -2.31 3.92
C GLU A 378 29.02 -2.71 4.24
N ALA A 379 29.55 -3.69 3.50
CA ALA A 379 30.93 -3.74 2.98
C ALA A 379 31.23 -5.11 2.34
N SER A 380 30.96 -5.25 1.04
CA SER A 380 31.83 -6.02 0.13
C SER A 380 31.51 -5.61 -1.31
N GLU A 381 32.21 -4.58 -1.78
CA GLU A 381 32.54 -4.47 -3.20
C GLU A 381 33.49 -5.63 -3.54
N ASP A 382 33.13 -6.46 -4.50
CA ASP A 382 34.13 -7.26 -5.22
C ASP A 382 34.12 -6.78 -6.67
N ASP A 383 35.10 -5.92 -6.93
CA ASP A 383 35.55 -5.46 -8.23
C ASP A 383 36.34 -6.59 -8.89
N GLY A 384 36.02 -6.92 -10.13
CA GLY A 384 36.59 -8.10 -10.78
C GLY A 384 36.46 -8.07 -12.29
N THR A 385 36.88 -6.97 -12.92
CA THR A 385 37.10 -6.96 -14.38
C THR A 385 38.52 -7.40 -14.75
N ASN A 386 38.58 -8.28 -15.74
CA ASN A 386 39.66 -8.57 -16.69
C ASN A 386 40.70 -9.66 -16.37
N GLY A 387 40.66 -10.69 -17.22
CA GLY A 387 41.74 -11.65 -17.43
C GLY A 387 41.56 -12.42 -18.75
N VAL A 388 41.72 -11.73 -19.89
CA VAL A 388 41.98 -12.40 -21.18
C VAL A 388 43.45 -12.88 -21.17
N SER A 389 43.71 -14.17 -21.33
CA SER A 389 44.72 -14.68 -22.28
C SER A 389 44.90 -16.21 -22.28
N LYS A 390 44.91 -16.73 -23.51
CA LYS A 390 45.71 -17.84 -24.08
C LYS A 390 45.34 -19.29 -23.80
N GLU A 391 44.87 -19.95 -24.86
CA GLU A 391 45.15 -21.37 -25.14
C GLU A 391 46.66 -21.65 -25.21
N PRO A 392 47.05 -22.93 -25.06
CA PRO A 392 47.51 -23.61 -26.26
C PRO A 392 46.97 -25.04 -26.44
N SER A 393 46.91 -25.40 -27.72
CA SER A 393 46.61 -26.68 -28.35
C SER A 393 47.30 -27.92 -27.76
N SER A 394 46.57 -29.02 -27.64
CA SER A 394 46.94 -30.32 -28.22
C SER A 394 45.76 -31.29 -28.23
N SER A 395 45.48 -31.84 -29.41
CA SER A 395 44.69 -33.06 -29.67
C SER A 395 45.68 -34.12 -30.24
N PRO A 396 45.31 -35.38 -30.54
CA PRO A 396 43.97 -35.98 -30.61
C PRO A 396 43.85 -37.42 -30.05
N ASP A 397 42.62 -37.96 -29.95
CA ASP A 397 42.27 -39.26 -30.56
C ASP A 397 40.79 -39.67 -30.33
N GLY A 398 40.15 -40.17 -31.40
CA GLY A 398 38.92 -41.00 -31.43
C GLY A 398 37.57 -40.26 -31.40
N VAL A 399 36.94 -39.82 -32.51
CA VAL A 399 36.25 -40.54 -33.62
C VAL A 399 34.95 -41.27 -33.22
N ASP A 400 33.81 -40.60 -33.46
CA ASP A 400 32.60 -41.01 -34.23
C ASP A 400 31.67 -39.75 -34.29
N LYS A 401 31.35 -39.06 -35.40
CA LYS A 401 30.64 -39.38 -36.67
C LYS A 401 29.32 -40.13 -36.41
N ASP A 402 28.12 -39.55 -36.59
CA ASP A 402 27.55 -38.82 -37.75
C ASP A 402 26.75 -37.56 -37.30
N LEU A 403 26.96 -36.35 -37.84
CA LEU A 403 26.60 -35.75 -39.16
C LEU A 403 25.09 -35.49 -39.35
N GLN A 404 24.63 -34.24 -39.13
CA GLN A 404 24.40 -33.15 -40.12
C GLN A 404 23.03 -33.27 -40.82
N LYS A 405 22.25 -32.22 -41.14
CA LYS A 405 22.37 -30.75 -41.24
C LYS A 405 20.90 -30.24 -41.31
N ILE A 406 20.57 -29.01 -40.95
CA ILE A 406 20.61 -27.83 -41.85
C ILE A 406 20.71 -26.56 -40.98
N SER A 407 21.71 -25.74 -41.29
CA SER A 407 21.88 -24.33 -40.92
C SER A 407 20.83 -23.48 -41.66
N GLU A 408 20.42 -22.27 -41.29
CA GLU A 408 21.24 -21.09 -41.04
C GLU A 408 20.29 -19.90 -40.86
N GLY A 409 20.67 -18.94 -39.98
CA GLY A 409 20.36 -17.51 -40.18
C GLY A 409 19.12 -16.93 -39.49
N LYS A 410 19.31 -16.25 -38.35
CA LYS A 410 19.45 -14.78 -38.29
C LYS A 410 19.61 -14.28 -36.86
N LYS A 411 20.54 -13.34 -36.73
CA LYS A 411 20.78 -12.48 -35.57
C LYS A 411 19.63 -11.49 -35.36
N ASN A 412 19.50 -11.07 -34.09
CA ASN A 412 18.85 -9.86 -33.57
C ASN A 412 17.32 -9.74 -33.68
N ALA A 413 16.65 -9.72 -32.52
CA ALA A 413 15.81 -8.60 -32.09
C ALA A 413 15.38 -8.79 -30.63
N ASN A 414 15.74 -7.82 -29.79
CA ASN A 414 14.99 -7.50 -28.57
C ASN A 414 13.53 -7.24 -28.93
N SER A 415 12.58 -7.77 -28.16
CA SER A 415 11.27 -7.13 -28.03
C SER A 415 10.51 -7.58 -26.78
N PRO A 416 10.09 -6.66 -25.90
CA PRO A 416 9.03 -6.86 -24.94
C PRO A 416 7.69 -6.48 -25.60
N MET A 417 6.88 -7.47 -25.95
CA MET A 417 5.66 -7.25 -26.72
C MET A 417 4.45 -7.90 -26.04
N ILE A 418 4.16 -7.51 -24.78
CA ILE A 418 2.86 -7.79 -24.11
C ILE A 418 2.38 -6.60 -23.25
N LEU A 419 3.15 -5.51 -23.08
CA LEU A 419 2.69 -4.31 -22.34
C LEU A 419 1.93 -3.29 -23.22
N ASN A 420 1.92 -3.46 -24.55
CA ASN A 420 1.30 -2.50 -25.47
C ASN A 420 -0.19 -2.72 -25.71
N GLU A 421 -0.74 -3.92 -25.51
CA GLU A 421 -2.17 -4.16 -25.78
C GLU A 421 -3.11 -3.55 -24.72
N ALA A 422 -2.61 -3.21 -23.52
CA ALA A 422 -3.37 -2.43 -22.55
C ALA A 422 -3.30 -0.90 -22.82
N ASN A 423 -2.32 -0.44 -23.61
CA ASN A 423 -2.10 0.97 -23.93
C ASN A 423 -2.61 1.36 -25.32
N GLU A 424 -2.73 0.44 -26.28
CA GLU A 424 -3.32 0.73 -27.60
C GLU A 424 -4.85 0.91 -27.54
N ILE A 425 -5.50 0.54 -26.44
CA ILE A 425 -6.91 0.87 -26.18
C ILE A 425 -7.06 2.32 -25.67
N PHE A 426 -5.97 3.01 -25.30
CA PHE A 426 -6.00 4.37 -24.74
C PHE A 426 -5.90 5.52 -25.77
N GLU A 427 -5.70 5.25 -27.07
CA GLU A 427 -5.64 6.32 -28.10
C GLU A 427 -6.79 6.34 -29.12
N GLU A 428 -7.73 5.38 -29.13
CA GLU A 428 -8.77 5.31 -30.18
C GLU A 428 -10.21 5.68 -29.76
N VAL A 429 -10.42 6.35 -28.63
CA VAL A 429 -11.74 6.94 -28.30
C VAL A 429 -11.59 8.38 -27.77
N ALA A 430 -11.12 9.28 -28.63
CA ALA A 430 -11.45 10.69 -28.54
C ALA A 430 -12.43 11.01 -29.68
N PRO A 431 -13.68 11.46 -29.42
CA PRO A 431 -14.52 11.93 -30.51
C PRO A 431 -13.99 13.29 -30.97
N SER A 432 -13.56 13.32 -32.23
CA SER A 432 -13.47 14.53 -33.04
C SER A 432 -14.85 15.18 -33.13
N SER A 433 -15.10 16.22 -32.35
CA SER A 433 -16.28 17.09 -32.54
C SER A 433 -15.93 18.54 -32.24
N ASN A 434 -15.03 19.11 -33.04
CA ASN A 434 -14.85 20.56 -33.18
C ASN A 434 -15.02 20.92 -34.67
N SER A 435 -16.27 20.89 -35.15
CA SER A 435 -16.66 21.60 -36.39
C SER A 435 -18.17 21.82 -36.56
N THR A 436 -19.01 21.63 -35.52
CA THR A 436 -20.47 21.81 -35.67
C THR A 436 -21.12 22.71 -34.61
N ILE A 437 -20.32 23.39 -33.77
CA ILE A 437 -20.84 24.30 -32.73
C ILE A 437 -20.98 25.76 -33.22
N ASP A 438 -20.33 26.13 -34.32
CA ASP A 438 -20.42 27.51 -34.87
C ASP A 438 -21.57 27.74 -35.87
N LYS A 439 -22.50 26.78 -36.02
CA LYS A 439 -23.70 26.96 -36.88
C LYS A 439 -25.05 26.86 -36.16
N ALA A 440 -25.07 26.57 -34.86
CA ALA A 440 -26.30 26.50 -34.08
C ALA A 440 -26.58 27.75 -33.21
N ASN A 441 -25.64 28.72 -33.17
CA ASN A 441 -25.77 29.95 -32.39
C ASN A 441 -26.25 31.18 -33.19
N GLU A 442 -26.55 31.03 -34.49
CA GLU A 442 -27.18 32.09 -35.30
C GLU A 442 -28.69 31.90 -35.50
N GLU A 443 -29.25 30.70 -35.32
CA GLU A 443 -30.69 30.46 -35.53
C GLU A 443 -31.57 30.64 -34.26
N SER A 444 -31.00 30.83 -33.07
CA SER A 444 -31.76 31.06 -31.84
C SER A 444 -31.86 32.53 -31.40
N LYS A 445 -31.53 33.48 -32.30
CA LYS A 445 -31.65 34.94 -32.03
C LYS A 445 -32.76 35.64 -32.83
N GLU A 446 -33.53 34.92 -33.66
CA GLU A 446 -34.66 35.50 -34.41
C GLU A 446 -36.06 35.13 -33.88
N GLU A 447 -36.19 34.26 -32.87
CA GLU A 447 -37.51 33.88 -32.30
C GLU A 447 -37.86 34.54 -30.95
N ALA A 448 -37.15 35.60 -30.55
CA ALA A 448 -37.45 36.35 -29.32
C ALA A 448 -37.61 37.86 -29.55
N GLN A 449 -38.29 38.25 -30.63
CA GLN A 449 -38.87 39.59 -30.78
C GLN A 449 -40.23 39.50 -31.47
N GLY A 450 -41.29 39.29 -30.69
CA GLY A 450 -42.65 39.38 -31.20
C GLY A 450 -43.67 38.79 -30.25
N GLU A 451 -44.03 39.54 -29.21
CA GLU A 451 -45.41 39.69 -28.70
C GLU A 451 -45.40 40.45 -27.37
N SER A 452 -45.59 41.78 -27.44
CA SER A 452 -45.96 42.59 -26.27
C SER A 452 -46.77 43.82 -26.69
N ILE A 453 -48.08 43.65 -26.92
CA ILE A 453 -49.12 44.71 -26.96
C ILE A 453 -50.45 43.98 -26.65
N SER A 454 -51.38 44.34 -25.75
CA SER A 454 -51.60 45.44 -24.80
C SER A 454 -52.72 45.02 -23.83
N THR A 455 -52.76 45.60 -22.63
CA THR A 455 -54.01 45.81 -21.88
C THR A 455 -54.01 47.23 -21.34
N GLU A 456 -55.19 47.85 -21.50
CA GLU A 456 -55.63 49.23 -21.22
C GLU A 456 -55.28 50.32 -22.23
#